data_AF-K8E4H3-F1
#
_entry.id   AF-K8E4H3-F1
#
_cell.length_a   1.000
_cell.length_b   1.000
_cell.length_c   1.000
_cell.angle_alpha   90.00
_cell.angle_beta   90.00
_cell.angle_gamma   90.00
#
_symmetry.space_group_name_H-M   'P 1'
#
loop_
_entity.id
_entity.type
_entity.pdbx_description
1 polymer ?
#
loop_
_entity_poly.entity_id
_entity_poly.type
_entity_poly.pdbx_seq_one_letter_code
_entity_poly.pdbx_strand_id
1 'polypeptide(L)'
;MNYLSQLQAFRDYKMYETKLSSGQIALWYALMEINNKCAWIEWFTAANQTLETLSGLSRAGINKNRNVLKQLGLIDFKSNGKKATSYKVCVLYTSNSIQDSTQQSIQRSVQGSIQDGIQQSSTLTKQKLNKTETKHKQDQTTTADAYWLKFVEVTASPFILENLRMWVEDFKGNDDIVVHGIETMLANNVRSYKYLETILKNWESKGFSTREDVLTFEEQRKQKKQPNQSVNRKETLPDWAKDDYEPPKQVIERTSDEEFLKEMSEDE
;
A
#
# COMPACT_ATOMS: atom_id res chain seq x y z
N MET A 1 -16.85 9.59 -4.89
CA MET A 1 -15.44 9.16 -4.77
C MET A 1 -15.43 7.69 -4.35
N ASN A 2 -14.52 6.86 -4.87
CA ASN A 2 -14.35 5.46 -4.47
C ASN A 2 -13.36 5.39 -3.31
N TYR A 3 -13.84 4.95 -2.14
CA TYR A 3 -13.03 4.92 -0.93
C TYR A 3 -11.80 4.02 -1.03
N LEU A 4 -11.98 2.81 -1.56
CA LEU A 4 -10.95 1.80 -1.59
C LEU A 4 -9.85 2.18 -2.58
N SER A 5 -10.23 2.69 -3.75
CA SER A 5 -9.29 3.23 -4.73
C SER A 5 -8.51 4.41 -4.17
N GLN A 6 -9.18 5.32 -3.46
CA GLN A 6 -8.53 6.46 -2.81
C GLN A 6 -7.54 6.02 -1.72
N LEU A 7 -7.90 5.00 -0.92
CA LEU A 7 -7.03 4.44 0.10
C LEU A 7 -5.79 3.77 -0.50
N GLN A 8 -5.97 3.02 -1.58
CA GLN A 8 -4.87 2.38 -2.30
C GLN A 8 -3.94 3.42 -2.90
N ALA A 9 -4.48 4.40 -3.62
CA ALA A 9 -3.70 5.49 -4.21
C ALA A 9 -2.90 6.28 -3.15
N PHE A 10 -3.48 6.53 -1.96
CA PHE A 10 -2.74 7.17 -0.87
C PHE A 10 -1.63 6.30 -0.28
N ARG A 11 -1.82 4.98 -0.21
CA ARG A 11 -0.76 4.04 0.21
C ARG A 11 0.40 4.06 -0.77
N ASP A 12 0.10 4.06 -2.07
CA ASP A 12 1.10 4.13 -3.13
C ASP A 12 1.83 5.48 -3.09
N TYR A 13 1.10 6.59 -2.93
CA TYR A 13 1.67 7.93 -2.74
C TYR A 13 2.67 7.98 -1.57
N LYS A 14 2.33 7.38 -0.41
CA LYS A 14 3.21 7.31 0.75
C LYS A 14 4.47 6.46 0.48
N MET A 15 4.36 5.48 -0.40
CA MET A 15 5.47 4.56 -0.72
C MET A 15 6.44 5.13 -1.75
N TYR A 16 5.96 5.91 -2.71
CA TYR A 16 6.76 6.33 -3.88
C TYR A 16 7.03 7.84 -3.96
N GLU A 17 6.08 8.68 -3.54
CA GLU A 17 6.12 10.11 -3.87
C GLU A 17 6.83 10.94 -2.79
N THR A 18 6.39 10.84 -1.53
CA THR A 18 6.86 11.74 -0.46
C THR A 18 6.87 11.09 0.93
N LYS A 19 7.84 11.51 1.77
CA LYS A 19 7.86 11.16 3.19
C LYS A 19 6.87 12.04 3.95
N LEU A 20 5.67 11.52 4.19
CA LEU A 20 4.69 12.15 5.08
C LEU A 20 5.04 11.90 6.56
N SER A 21 4.85 12.92 7.40
CA SER A 21 4.94 12.78 8.85
C SER A 21 3.76 11.98 9.41
N SER A 22 3.92 11.38 10.59
CA SER A 22 2.84 10.67 11.28
C SER A 22 1.58 11.54 11.45
N GLY A 23 1.77 12.82 11.78
CA GLY A 23 0.67 13.78 11.91
C GLY A 23 -0.04 14.10 10.60
N GLN A 24 0.68 14.20 9.48
CA GLN A 24 0.06 14.41 8.16
C GLN A 24 -0.79 13.21 7.76
N ILE A 25 -0.27 12.00 7.99
CA ILE A 25 -0.97 10.74 7.71
C ILE A 25 -2.24 10.64 8.57
N ALA A 26 -2.13 10.88 9.88
CA ALA A 26 -3.26 10.82 10.80
C ALA A 26 -4.36 11.84 10.43
N LEU A 27 -3.97 13.07 10.09
CA LEU A 27 -4.92 14.11 9.67
C LEU A 27 -5.62 13.77 8.35
N TRP A 28 -4.90 13.21 7.38
CA TRP A 28 -5.49 12.81 6.10
C TRP A 28 -6.52 11.68 6.30
N TYR A 29 -6.20 10.67 7.11
CA TYR A 29 -7.15 9.59 7.44
C TYR A 29 -8.39 10.10 8.17
N ALA A 30 -8.23 11.01 9.13
CA ALA A 30 -9.35 11.62 9.83
C ALA A 30 -10.28 12.38 8.86
N LEU A 31 -9.72 13.16 7.93
CA LEU A 31 -10.50 13.87 6.92
C LEU A 31 -11.19 12.92 5.94
N MET A 32 -10.54 11.83 5.56
CA MET A 32 -11.13 10.79 4.70
C MET A 32 -12.29 10.07 5.38
N GLU A 33 -12.17 9.74 6.66
CA GLU A 33 -13.25 9.12 7.43
C GLU A 33 -14.47 10.05 7.51
N ILE A 34 -14.26 11.34 7.79
CA ILE A 34 -15.34 12.33 7.81
C ILE A 34 -15.98 12.45 6.42
N ASN A 35 -15.20 12.55 5.35
CA ASN A 35 -15.74 12.65 4.00
C ASN A 35 -16.56 11.41 3.60
N ASN A 36 -16.11 10.21 4.01
CA ASN A 36 -16.87 8.97 3.83
C ASN A 36 -18.23 9.05 4.54
N LYS A 37 -18.27 9.52 5.79
CA LYS A 37 -19.51 9.72 6.55
C LYS A 37 -20.41 10.79 5.92
N CYS A 38 -19.82 11.79 5.27
CA CYS A 38 -20.53 12.81 4.51
C CYS A 38 -20.90 12.37 3.08
N ALA A 39 -20.84 11.07 2.76
CA ALA A 39 -21.20 10.52 1.46
C ALA A 39 -20.45 11.16 0.27
N TRP A 40 -19.17 11.51 0.46
CA TRP A 40 -18.28 12.00 -0.59
C TRP A 40 -18.67 13.34 -1.21
N ILE A 41 -19.32 14.22 -0.45
CA ILE A 41 -19.54 15.59 -0.90
C ILE A 41 -18.22 16.29 -1.18
N GLU A 42 -18.20 17.16 -2.20
CA GLU A 42 -16.97 17.82 -2.64
C GLU A 42 -16.36 18.70 -1.54
N TRP A 43 -17.22 19.44 -0.84
CA TRP A 43 -16.84 20.28 0.29
C TRP A 43 -17.63 19.87 1.52
N PHE A 44 -16.93 19.40 2.56
CA PHE A 44 -17.51 19.09 3.86
C PHE A 44 -16.93 20.00 4.94
N THR A 45 -17.63 20.14 6.06
CA THR A 45 -17.14 20.89 7.21
C THR A 45 -16.65 19.93 8.28
N ALA A 46 -15.53 20.26 8.90
CA ALA A 46 -15.01 19.50 10.04
C ALA A 46 -14.76 20.44 11.21
N ALA A 47 -15.37 20.11 12.34
CA ALA A 47 -15.09 20.82 13.58
C ALA A 47 -13.68 20.48 14.03
N ASN A 48 -13.05 21.51 14.55
CA ASN A 48 -11.67 21.50 14.94
C ASN A 48 -11.47 20.45 16.08
N GLN A 49 -12.40 20.37 17.05
CA GLN A 49 -12.39 19.36 18.11
C GLN A 49 -12.48 17.93 17.58
N THR A 50 -13.33 17.68 16.57
CA THR A 50 -13.45 16.35 15.94
C THR A 50 -12.14 15.90 15.30
N LEU A 51 -11.42 16.82 14.64
CA LEU A 51 -10.12 16.51 14.04
C LEU A 51 -9.07 16.18 15.10
N GLU A 52 -9.10 16.83 16.27
CA GLU A 52 -8.19 16.50 17.38
C GLU A 52 -8.46 15.09 17.90
N THR A 53 -9.73 14.73 18.10
CA THR A 53 -10.12 13.39 18.56
C THR A 53 -9.71 12.30 17.57
N LEU A 54 -9.95 12.50 16.27
CA LEU A 54 -9.68 11.47 15.26
C LEU A 54 -8.19 11.34 14.91
N SER A 55 -7.47 12.46 14.86
CA SER A 55 -6.05 12.47 14.45
C SER A 55 -5.06 12.39 15.62
N GLY A 56 -5.52 12.61 16.85
CA GLY A 56 -4.66 12.73 18.04
C GLY A 56 -3.75 13.96 18.04
N LEU A 57 -3.97 14.91 17.13
CA LEU A 57 -3.17 16.12 17.01
C LEU A 57 -3.76 17.26 17.85
N SER A 58 -2.89 18.17 18.32
CA SER A 58 -3.32 19.45 18.86
C SER A 58 -3.87 20.37 17.77
N ARG A 59 -4.66 21.38 18.15
CA ARG A 59 -5.10 22.47 17.25
C ARG A 59 -3.97 23.05 16.39
N ALA A 60 -2.84 23.34 17.02
CA ALA A 60 -1.66 23.89 16.34
C ALA A 60 -1.06 22.88 15.35
N GLY A 61 -1.01 21.60 15.75
CA GLY A 61 -0.61 20.49 14.88
C GLY A 61 -1.51 20.37 13.64
N ILE A 62 -2.83 20.46 13.80
CA ILE A 62 -3.78 20.43 12.67
C ILE A 62 -3.51 21.59 11.71
N ASN A 63 -3.30 22.81 12.23
CA ASN A 63 -3.03 23.98 11.41
C ASN A 63 -1.73 23.86 10.60
N LYS A 64 -0.68 23.32 11.21
CA LYS A 64 0.59 23.06 10.51
C LYS A 64 0.41 21.98 9.44
N ASN A 65 -0.17 20.83 9.81
CA ASN A 65 -0.27 19.68 8.91
C ASN A 65 -1.24 19.92 7.76
N ARG A 66 -2.37 20.63 7.95
CA ARG A 66 -3.29 20.95 6.84
C ARG A 66 -2.64 21.83 5.76
N ASN A 67 -1.75 22.75 6.16
CA ASN A 67 -1.04 23.61 5.21
C ASN A 67 -0.10 22.77 4.33
N VAL A 68 0.64 21.83 4.95
CA VAL A 68 1.54 20.92 4.22
C VAL A 68 0.73 19.99 3.30
N LEU A 69 -0.35 19.38 3.79
CA LEU A 69 -1.21 18.52 2.96
C LEU A 69 -1.82 19.29 1.78
N LYS A 70 -2.12 20.58 1.95
CA LYS A 70 -2.57 21.45 0.85
C LYS A 70 -1.48 21.75 -0.17
N GLN A 71 -0.25 22.03 0.28
CA GLN A 71 0.90 22.22 -0.62
C GLN A 71 1.22 20.96 -1.42
N LEU A 72 1.02 19.79 -0.82
CA LEU A 72 1.17 18.48 -1.48
C LEU A 72 0.00 18.12 -2.40
N GLY A 73 -1.04 18.95 -2.49
CA GLY A 73 -2.21 18.71 -3.34
C GLY A 73 -3.12 17.58 -2.84
N LEU A 74 -2.95 17.11 -1.59
CA LEU A 74 -3.72 15.99 -1.04
C LEU A 74 -5.11 16.43 -0.55
N ILE A 75 -5.21 17.66 -0.06
CA ILE A 75 -6.46 18.28 0.39
C ILE A 75 -6.50 19.75 -0.02
N ASP A 76 -7.69 20.34 -0.02
CA ASP A 76 -7.88 21.78 0.01
C ASP A 76 -8.74 22.16 1.22
N PHE A 77 -8.59 23.40 1.70
CA PHE A 77 -9.37 23.91 2.82
C PHE A 77 -9.63 25.41 2.73
N LYS A 78 -10.75 25.83 3.33
CA LYS A 78 -11.21 27.22 3.44
C LYS A 78 -11.58 27.54 4.90
N SER A 79 -10.96 28.55 5.47
CA SER A 79 -11.27 29.03 6.83
C SER A 79 -12.55 29.88 6.81
N ASN A 80 -13.57 29.46 7.56
CA ASN A 80 -14.88 30.12 7.61
C ASN A 80 -15.04 31.04 8.84
N GLY A 81 -13.96 31.71 9.24
CA GLY A 81 -13.93 32.55 10.45
C GLY A 81 -14.21 31.74 11.72
N LYS A 82 -15.31 32.08 12.43
CA LYS A 82 -15.75 31.40 13.68
C LYS A 82 -16.45 30.06 13.44
N LYS A 83 -16.79 29.72 12.19
CA LYS A 83 -17.45 28.45 11.83
C LYS A 83 -16.41 27.36 11.58
N ALA A 84 -16.87 26.09 11.57
CA ALA A 84 -16.04 24.95 11.20
C ALA A 84 -15.36 25.16 9.83
N THR A 85 -14.10 24.71 9.73
CA THR A 85 -13.31 24.84 8.50
C THR A 85 -13.87 23.89 7.44
N SER A 86 -13.99 24.37 6.21
CA SER A 86 -14.41 23.54 5.07
C SER A 86 -13.20 22.86 4.45
N TYR A 87 -13.34 21.59 4.11
CA TYR A 87 -12.31 20.76 3.51
C TYR A 87 -12.84 20.10 2.23
N LYS A 88 -11.91 19.86 1.31
CA LYS A 88 -12.10 19.06 0.10
C LYS A 88 -10.94 18.08 0.03
N VAL A 89 -11.22 16.79 -0.09
CA VAL A 89 -10.16 15.79 -0.34
C VAL A 89 -9.95 15.66 -1.84
N CYS A 90 -8.69 15.75 -2.28
CA CYS A 90 -8.35 15.61 -3.69
C CYS A 90 -8.39 14.13 -4.10
N VAL A 91 -8.95 13.85 -5.28
CA VAL A 91 -8.95 12.51 -5.86
C VAL A 91 -7.52 12.16 -6.25
N LEU A 92 -7.01 11.03 -5.78
CA LEU A 92 -5.63 10.58 -6.05
C LEU A 92 -5.55 9.49 -7.13
N TYR A 93 -6.69 9.01 -7.62
CA TYR A 93 -6.79 7.96 -8.63
C TYR A 93 -7.53 8.47 -9.87
N THR A 94 -7.18 7.92 -11.04
CA THR A 94 -7.92 8.20 -12.27
C THR A 94 -9.23 7.43 -12.24
N SER A 95 -10.37 8.15 -12.21
CA SER A 95 -11.68 7.50 -12.34
C SER A 95 -11.88 7.09 -13.80
N ASN A 96 -11.75 5.80 -14.08
CA ASN A 96 -12.06 5.24 -15.40
C ASN A 96 -13.59 5.29 -15.63
N SER A 97 -14.13 6.46 -15.98
CA SER A 97 -15.55 6.60 -16.34
C SER A 97 -15.96 5.85 -17.62
N ILE A 98 -15.02 5.14 -18.26
CA ILE A 98 -15.23 4.34 -19.47
C ILE A 98 -15.47 2.85 -19.13
N GLN A 99 -15.21 2.38 -17.90
CA GLN A 99 -15.32 0.94 -17.58
C GLN A 99 -16.60 0.51 -16.88
N ASP A 100 -17.38 1.43 -16.29
CA ASP A 100 -18.65 1.09 -15.62
C ASP A 100 -19.75 0.69 -16.62
N SER A 101 -19.69 1.23 -17.84
CA SER A 101 -20.61 0.89 -18.94
C SER A 101 -20.34 -0.48 -19.55
N THR A 102 -19.12 -1.04 -19.41
CA THR A 102 -18.76 -2.32 -20.01
C THR A 102 -19.05 -3.51 -19.08
N GLN A 103 -19.04 -3.32 -17.76
CA GLN A 103 -19.40 -4.40 -16.83
C GLN A 103 -20.92 -4.62 -16.70
N GLN A 104 -21.75 -3.58 -16.84
CA GLN A 104 -23.21 -3.74 -16.87
C GLN A 104 -23.75 -4.38 -18.16
N SER A 105 -22.98 -4.32 -19.25
CA SER A 105 -23.30 -4.99 -20.52
C SER A 105 -23.11 -6.51 -20.42
N ILE A 106 -22.05 -6.96 -19.75
CA ILE A 106 -21.68 -8.37 -19.66
C ILE A 106 -22.55 -9.13 -18.63
N GLN A 107 -23.04 -8.48 -17.57
CA GLN A 107 -24.00 -9.12 -16.66
C GLN A 107 -25.42 -9.25 -17.23
N ARG A 108 -25.82 -8.38 -18.17
CA ARG A 108 -27.14 -8.49 -18.84
C ARG A 108 -27.16 -9.49 -20.00
N SER A 109 -26.03 -9.74 -20.66
CA SER A 109 -25.96 -10.73 -21.76
C SER A 109 -25.92 -12.18 -21.27
N VAL A 110 -25.48 -12.44 -20.04
CA VAL A 110 -25.37 -13.80 -19.48
C VAL A 110 -26.65 -14.29 -18.78
N GLN A 111 -27.58 -13.40 -18.41
CA GLN A 111 -28.88 -13.81 -17.83
C GLN A 111 -30.02 -13.91 -18.88
N GLY A 112 -29.85 -13.36 -20.08
CA GLY A 112 -30.86 -13.37 -21.15
C GLY A 112 -30.77 -14.54 -22.14
N SER A 113 -29.80 -15.45 -21.98
CA SER A 113 -29.50 -16.49 -22.98
C SER A 113 -29.56 -17.94 -22.47
N ILE A 114 -30.11 -18.18 -21.26
CA ILE A 114 -30.30 -19.53 -20.69
C ILE A 114 -31.79 -19.85 -20.46
N GLN A 115 -32.70 -19.18 -21.16
CA GLN A 115 -34.14 -19.41 -21.00
C GLN A 115 -34.89 -19.51 -22.32
N ASP A 116 -34.27 -20.05 -23.36
CA ASP A 116 -35.00 -20.57 -24.52
C ASP A 116 -34.13 -21.62 -25.22
N GLY A 117 -34.38 -22.91 -24.95
CA GLY A 117 -33.71 -23.97 -25.70
C GLY A 117 -33.60 -25.33 -25.03
N ILE A 118 -34.72 -26.06 -25.02
CA ILE A 118 -34.77 -27.52 -25.22
C ILE A 118 -34.57 -28.40 -23.96
N GLN A 119 -35.73 -28.75 -23.39
CA GLN A 119 -35.98 -30.04 -22.76
C GLN A 119 -35.72 -31.18 -23.76
N GLN A 120 -35.21 -32.30 -23.24
CA GLN A 120 -35.51 -33.71 -23.59
C GLN A 120 -34.27 -34.57 -23.89
N SER A 121 -34.29 -35.75 -23.25
CA SER A 121 -33.65 -37.01 -23.62
C SER A 121 -32.18 -37.27 -23.23
N SER A 122 -32.06 -37.95 -22.08
CA SER A 122 -31.23 -39.14 -21.80
C SER A 122 -30.05 -39.49 -22.71
N THR A 123 -28.87 -39.73 -22.11
CA THR A 123 -28.28 -41.07 -21.88
C THR A 123 -26.95 -40.94 -21.10
N LEU A 124 -26.67 -41.94 -20.27
CA LEU A 124 -25.55 -42.08 -19.31
C LEU A 124 -24.14 -41.88 -19.92
N THR A 125 -23.17 -41.42 -19.10
CA THR A 125 -21.86 -42.09 -18.82
C THR A 125 -21.13 -41.43 -17.64
N LYS A 126 -20.37 -42.24 -16.90
CA LYS A 126 -19.72 -42.07 -15.59
C LYS A 126 -18.50 -41.14 -15.54
N GLN A 127 -18.24 -40.64 -14.32
CA GLN A 127 -16.94 -40.46 -13.61
C GLN A 127 -15.76 -39.74 -14.30
N LYS A 128 -15.25 -38.67 -13.67
CA LYS A 128 -14.16 -38.67 -12.66
C LYS A 128 -13.36 -37.35 -12.74
N LEU A 129 -13.02 -36.86 -11.55
CA LEU A 129 -12.03 -35.81 -11.24
C LEU A 129 -10.78 -35.86 -12.14
N ASN A 130 -10.35 -34.70 -12.66
CA ASN A 130 -8.96 -34.36 -13.05
C ASN A 130 -8.89 -32.82 -13.11
N LYS A 131 -8.14 -32.15 -12.22
CA LYS A 131 -6.72 -31.80 -12.36
C LYS A 131 -6.39 -31.35 -13.79
N THR A 132 -6.60 -30.07 -14.07
CA THR A 132 -6.14 -29.44 -15.31
C THR A 132 -4.73 -28.89 -15.11
N GLU A 133 -3.76 -29.70 -15.49
CA GLU A 133 -2.54 -29.19 -16.11
C GLU A 133 -2.93 -28.47 -17.41
N THR A 134 -2.58 -27.21 -17.56
CA THR A 134 -2.61 -26.55 -18.87
C THR A 134 -1.20 -26.48 -19.41
N LYS A 135 -0.95 -27.38 -20.37
CA LYS A 135 0.24 -27.44 -21.21
C LYS A 135 0.47 -26.14 -21.95
N HIS A 136 1.75 -25.81 -22.07
CA HIS A 136 2.34 -24.87 -23.01
C HIS A 136 1.73 -25.00 -24.41
N LYS A 137 1.28 -23.86 -24.95
CA LYS A 137 1.41 -23.53 -26.36
C LYS A 137 2.35 -22.33 -26.45
N GLN A 138 3.49 -22.58 -27.08
CA GLN A 138 4.38 -21.55 -27.59
C GLN A 138 3.70 -20.80 -28.74
N ASP A 139 4.19 -19.59 -28.99
CA ASP A 139 3.88 -18.67 -30.09
C ASP A 139 2.84 -17.58 -29.79
N GLN A 140 3.31 -16.56 -29.06
CA GLN A 140 3.42 -15.18 -29.55
C GLN A 140 4.28 -14.41 -28.54
N THR A 141 5.32 -13.73 -29.03
CA THR A 141 6.22 -12.84 -28.28
C THR A 141 5.42 -11.97 -27.32
N THR A 142 5.43 -12.32 -26.03
CA THR A 142 4.67 -11.59 -25.03
C THR A 142 5.57 -10.48 -24.51
N THR A 143 5.51 -9.32 -25.17
CA THR A 143 6.28 -8.12 -24.80
C THR A 143 6.07 -7.80 -23.32
N ALA A 144 7.15 -7.40 -22.63
CA ALA A 144 7.11 -7.06 -21.20
C ALA A 144 5.98 -6.06 -20.87
N ASP A 145 5.73 -5.10 -21.76
CA ASP A 145 4.61 -4.15 -21.72
C ASP A 145 3.24 -4.84 -21.61
N ALA A 146 2.99 -5.84 -22.47
CA ALA A 146 1.73 -6.56 -22.52
C ALA A 146 1.51 -7.42 -21.28
N TYR A 147 2.59 -8.00 -20.73
CA TYR A 147 2.53 -8.78 -19.50
C TYR A 147 2.28 -7.90 -18.27
N TRP A 148 2.94 -6.74 -18.19
CA TRP A 148 2.72 -5.75 -17.14
C TRP A 148 1.28 -5.24 -17.15
N LEU A 149 0.76 -4.85 -18.32
CA LEU A 149 -0.61 -4.36 -18.48
C LEU A 149 -1.66 -5.42 -18.10
N LYS A 150 -1.38 -6.70 -18.38
CA LYS A 150 -2.30 -7.81 -18.12
C LYS A 150 -2.34 -8.24 -16.65
N PHE A 151 -1.20 -8.26 -15.96
CA PHE A 151 -1.09 -8.90 -14.63
C PHE A 151 -0.81 -7.93 -13.49
N VAL A 152 -0.30 -6.72 -13.76
CA VAL A 152 0.06 -5.74 -12.74
C VAL A 152 -0.92 -4.57 -12.72
N GLU A 153 -1.04 -3.84 -13.83
CA GLU A 153 -1.82 -2.61 -13.87
C GLU A 153 -2.37 -2.30 -15.27
N VAL A 154 -3.70 -2.25 -15.43
CA VAL A 154 -4.38 -1.98 -16.71
C VAL A 154 -4.16 -0.54 -17.21
N THR A 155 -3.77 0.38 -16.33
CA THR A 155 -3.49 1.80 -16.63
C THR A 155 -2.05 2.15 -16.24
N ALA A 156 -1.08 1.33 -16.67
CA ALA A 156 0.32 1.61 -16.42
C ALA A 156 0.69 3.02 -16.93
N SER A 157 1.37 3.81 -16.11
CA SER A 157 1.91 5.11 -16.52
C SER A 157 2.79 4.95 -17.76
N PRO A 158 2.69 5.83 -18.79
CA PRO A 158 3.57 5.78 -19.95
C PRO A 158 5.06 5.74 -19.58
N PHE A 159 5.43 6.34 -18.44
CA PHE A 159 6.77 6.29 -17.87
C PHE A 159 7.22 4.87 -17.46
N ILE A 160 6.31 4.07 -16.89
CA ILE A 160 6.62 2.69 -16.48
C ILE A 160 6.82 1.81 -17.71
N LEU A 161 5.97 1.97 -18.72
CA LEU A 161 6.11 1.24 -19.99
C LEU A 161 7.43 1.58 -20.70
N GLU A 162 7.80 2.86 -20.72
CA GLU A 162 9.08 3.27 -21.29
C GLU A 162 10.27 2.66 -20.53
N ASN A 163 10.24 2.68 -19.21
CA ASN A 163 11.33 2.07 -18.43
C ASN A 163 11.38 0.55 -18.60
N LEU A 164 10.24 -0.14 -18.77
CA LEU A 164 10.23 -1.57 -19.08
C LEU A 164 10.91 -1.85 -20.41
N ARG A 165 10.65 -1.03 -21.44
CA ARG A 165 11.34 -1.12 -22.73
C ARG A 165 12.84 -0.89 -22.60
N MET A 166 13.25 0.11 -21.83
CA MET A 166 14.67 0.36 -21.54
C MET A 166 15.32 -0.88 -20.89
N TRP A 167 14.66 -1.50 -19.90
CA TRP A 167 15.17 -2.73 -19.30
C TRP A 167 15.28 -3.87 -20.30
N VAL A 168 14.32 -4.02 -21.20
CA VAL A 168 14.37 -5.03 -22.27
C VAL A 168 15.58 -4.77 -23.18
N GLU A 169 15.86 -3.52 -23.53
CA GLU A 169 17.06 -3.13 -24.29
C GLU A 169 18.35 -3.45 -23.54
N ASP A 170 18.42 -3.15 -22.23
CA ASP A 170 19.58 -3.44 -21.37
C ASP A 170 19.88 -4.95 -21.31
N PHE A 171 18.84 -5.80 -21.33
CA PHE A 171 18.96 -7.26 -21.42
C PHE A 171 19.07 -7.78 -22.88
N LYS A 172 19.52 -6.95 -23.81
CA LYS A 172 19.76 -7.28 -25.24
C LYS A 172 18.50 -7.74 -25.98
N GLY A 173 17.35 -7.17 -25.64
CA GLY A 173 16.05 -7.50 -26.24
C GLY A 173 15.38 -8.74 -25.64
N ASN A 174 15.84 -9.23 -24.49
CA ASN A 174 15.27 -10.42 -23.86
C ASN A 174 14.07 -10.06 -22.96
N ASP A 175 12.87 -10.01 -23.55
CA ASP A 175 11.61 -9.77 -22.84
C ASP A 175 11.37 -10.76 -21.68
N ASP A 176 11.80 -12.02 -21.85
CA ASP A 176 11.48 -13.11 -20.93
C ASP A 176 12.05 -12.87 -19.53
N ILE A 177 13.20 -12.21 -19.41
CA ILE A 177 13.81 -11.91 -18.11
C ILE A 177 12.98 -10.87 -17.35
N VAL A 178 12.50 -9.84 -18.05
CA VAL A 178 11.68 -8.78 -17.46
C VAL A 178 10.32 -9.33 -17.07
N VAL A 179 9.71 -10.16 -17.92
CA VAL A 179 8.49 -10.91 -17.62
C VAL A 179 8.67 -11.77 -16.37
N HIS A 180 9.78 -12.50 -16.25
CA HIS A 180 10.04 -13.31 -15.07
C HIS A 180 10.27 -12.45 -13.80
N GLY A 181 10.86 -11.26 -13.94
CA GLY A 181 10.93 -10.25 -12.89
C GLY A 181 9.54 -9.83 -12.40
N ILE A 182 8.61 -9.67 -13.32
CA ILE A 182 7.21 -9.34 -13.00
C ILE A 182 6.54 -10.52 -12.28
N GLU A 183 6.74 -11.76 -12.74
CA GLU A 183 6.20 -12.96 -12.09
C GLU A 183 6.70 -13.12 -10.65
N THR A 184 8.00 -12.91 -10.43
CA THR A 184 8.60 -13.00 -9.09
C THR A 184 8.12 -11.89 -8.17
N MET A 185 7.89 -10.68 -8.70
CA MET A 185 7.23 -9.59 -7.98
C MET A 185 5.80 -9.98 -7.56
N LEU A 186 5.01 -10.54 -8.49
CA LEU A 186 3.63 -10.97 -8.25
C LEU A 186 3.56 -12.14 -7.25
N ALA A 187 4.51 -13.08 -7.31
CA ALA A 187 4.61 -14.20 -6.36
C ALA A 187 4.87 -13.73 -4.92
N ASN A 188 5.54 -12.58 -4.76
CA ASN A 188 5.73 -11.93 -3.46
C ASN A 188 4.55 -11.01 -3.07
N ASN A 189 3.46 -11.01 -3.85
CA ASN A 189 2.27 -10.16 -3.68
C ASN A 189 2.57 -8.65 -3.66
N VAL A 190 3.64 -8.24 -4.36
CA VAL A 190 4.00 -6.83 -4.56
C VAL A 190 3.60 -6.44 -5.99
N ARG A 191 3.18 -5.18 -6.21
CA ARG A 191 2.84 -4.64 -7.54
C ARG A 191 3.52 -3.28 -7.75
N SER A 192 4.83 -3.26 -7.49
CA SER A 192 5.63 -2.04 -7.41
C SER A 192 6.71 -2.04 -8.47
N TYR A 193 6.73 -1.04 -9.35
CA TYR A 193 7.82 -0.90 -10.33
C TYR A 193 9.19 -0.77 -9.63
N LYS A 194 9.28 -0.06 -8.49
CA LYS A 194 10.53 0.05 -7.72
C LYS A 194 11.03 -1.31 -7.21
N TYR A 195 10.11 -2.20 -6.85
CA TYR A 195 10.47 -3.56 -6.45
C TYR A 195 10.98 -4.37 -7.65
N LEU A 196 10.31 -4.25 -8.79
CA LEU A 196 10.77 -4.84 -10.05
C LEU A 196 12.18 -4.33 -10.41
N GLU A 197 12.39 -3.02 -10.39
CA GLU A 197 13.69 -2.39 -10.66
C GLU A 197 14.79 -2.92 -9.73
N THR A 198 14.47 -3.16 -8.46
CA THR A 198 15.41 -3.74 -7.49
C THR A 198 15.77 -5.20 -7.85
N ILE A 199 14.81 -5.97 -8.35
CA ILE A 199 15.04 -7.33 -8.84
C ILE A 199 15.92 -7.29 -10.10
N LEU A 200 15.56 -6.46 -11.07
CA LEU A 200 16.26 -6.35 -12.35
C LEU A 200 17.71 -5.87 -12.16
N LYS A 201 17.93 -4.84 -11.34
CA LYS A 201 19.30 -4.40 -10.96
C LYS A 201 20.10 -5.51 -10.28
N ASN A 202 19.46 -6.35 -9.45
CA ASN A 202 20.14 -7.47 -8.82
C ASN A 202 20.60 -8.50 -9.86
N TRP A 203 19.77 -8.75 -10.88
CA TRP A 203 20.08 -9.70 -11.95
C TRP A 203 21.11 -9.15 -12.93
N GLU A 204 21.02 -7.87 -13.27
CA GLU A 204 22.01 -7.15 -14.07
C GLU A 204 23.39 -7.16 -13.39
N SER A 205 23.46 -6.86 -12.08
CA SER A 205 24.71 -6.89 -11.33
C SER A 205 25.40 -8.26 -11.27
N LYS A 206 24.63 -9.33 -11.53
CA LYS A 206 25.11 -10.71 -11.58
C LYS A 206 25.38 -11.19 -13.01
N GLY A 207 25.10 -10.37 -14.01
CA GLY A 207 25.33 -10.67 -15.43
C GLY A 207 24.34 -11.67 -16.03
N PHE A 208 23.16 -11.86 -15.43
CA PHE A 208 22.16 -12.80 -15.95
C PHE A 208 21.59 -12.27 -17.26
N SER A 209 21.89 -12.94 -18.38
CA SER A 209 21.44 -12.55 -19.72
C SER A 209 20.41 -13.53 -20.29
N THR A 210 20.17 -14.66 -19.61
CA THR A 210 19.28 -15.72 -20.06
C THR A 210 18.34 -16.14 -18.94
N ARG A 211 17.10 -16.48 -19.29
CA ARG A 211 16.07 -16.96 -18.36
C ARG A 211 16.54 -18.12 -17.49
N GLU A 212 17.40 -18.99 -18.03
CA GLU A 212 17.97 -20.15 -17.35
C GLU A 212 18.88 -19.76 -16.16
N ASP A 213 19.64 -18.68 -16.29
CA ASP A 213 20.49 -18.16 -15.22
C ASP A 213 19.65 -17.68 -14.03
N VAL A 214 18.51 -17.05 -14.32
CA VAL A 214 17.57 -16.58 -13.29
C VAL A 214 16.90 -17.76 -12.58
N LEU A 215 16.48 -18.80 -13.32
CA LEU A 215 15.87 -20.00 -12.74
C LEU A 215 16.84 -20.74 -11.80
N THR A 216 18.09 -20.94 -12.23
CA THR A 216 19.11 -21.58 -11.38
C THR A 216 19.40 -20.72 -10.14
N PHE A 217 19.40 -19.40 -10.27
CA PHE A 217 19.53 -18.48 -9.13
C PHE A 217 18.35 -18.56 -8.16
N GLU A 218 17.12 -18.65 -8.65
CA GLU A 218 15.92 -18.84 -7.82
C GLU A 218 15.96 -20.17 -7.05
N GLU A 219 16.38 -21.25 -7.70
CA GLU A 219 16.55 -22.56 -7.08
C GLU A 219 17.61 -22.53 -5.98
N GLN A 220 18.75 -21.90 -6.23
CA GLN A 220 19.79 -21.69 -5.22
C GLN A 220 19.27 -20.84 -4.04
N ARG A 221 18.43 -19.84 -4.30
CA ARG A 221 17.82 -19.00 -3.25
C ARG A 221 16.80 -19.78 -2.42
N LYS A 222 16.03 -20.70 -3.03
CA LYS A 222 15.11 -21.60 -2.33
C LYS A 222 15.87 -22.63 -1.49
N GLN A 223 16.98 -23.17 -1.99
CA GLN A 223 17.83 -24.11 -1.23
C GLN A 223 18.57 -23.44 -0.06
N LYS A 224 18.99 -22.17 -0.21
CA LYS A 224 19.60 -21.38 0.88
C LYS A 224 18.59 -20.86 1.91
N LYS A 225 17.28 -20.92 1.65
CA LYS A 225 16.22 -20.77 2.66
C LYS A 225 16.08 -22.06 3.49
N GLN A 226 17.19 -22.59 4.01
CA GLN A 226 17.07 -23.40 5.21
C GLN A 226 16.66 -22.46 6.36
N PRO A 227 15.76 -22.87 7.25
CA PRO A 227 15.32 -22.01 8.34
C PRO A 227 16.55 -21.68 9.17
N ASN A 228 17.00 -20.43 9.09
CA ASN A 228 17.90 -19.88 10.09
C ASN A 228 17.17 -20.13 11.41
N GLN A 229 17.76 -20.99 12.24
CA GLN A 229 17.23 -21.34 13.55
C GLN A 229 16.92 -20.02 14.23
N SER A 230 15.64 -19.70 14.35
CA SER A 230 15.22 -18.45 14.97
C SER A 230 15.88 -18.48 16.35
N VAL A 231 16.81 -17.56 16.59
CA VAL A 231 17.25 -17.28 17.95
C VAL A 231 15.94 -16.94 18.66
N ASN A 232 15.40 -17.90 19.40
CA ASN A 232 14.16 -17.76 20.14
C ASN A 232 14.46 -16.76 21.24
N ARG A 233 14.45 -15.48 20.88
CA ARG A 233 14.52 -14.38 21.81
C ARG A 233 13.17 -14.39 22.51
N LYS A 234 13.10 -15.13 23.61
CA LYS A 234 11.96 -15.06 24.53
C LYS A 234 11.96 -13.63 25.05
N GLU A 235 10.99 -12.84 24.61
CA GLU A 235 10.70 -11.55 25.22
C GLU A 235 10.32 -11.83 26.67
N THR A 236 11.20 -11.48 27.60
CA THR A 236 10.88 -11.53 29.02
C THR A 236 10.12 -10.25 29.34
N LEU A 237 9.06 -10.39 30.14
CA LEU A 237 8.30 -9.23 30.59
C LEU A 237 9.25 -8.25 31.31
N PRO A 238 9.22 -6.95 30.97
CA PRO A 238 9.94 -5.93 31.72
C PRO A 238 9.63 -6.01 33.22
N ASP A 239 10.57 -5.62 34.08
CA ASP A 239 10.42 -5.79 35.53
C ASP A 239 9.18 -5.08 36.10
N TRP A 240 8.76 -3.95 35.52
CA TRP A 240 7.54 -3.23 35.91
C TRP A 240 6.23 -3.94 35.52
N ALA A 241 6.28 -4.92 34.62
CA ALA A 241 5.12 -5.63 34.08
C ALA A 241 4.91 -7.01 34.75
N LYS A 242 5.69 -7.33 35.80
CA LYS A 242 5.54 -8.55 36.58
C LYS A 242 4.54 -8.33 37.72
N ASP A 243 3.74 -9.34 38.05
CA ASP A 243 2.68 -9.25 39.08
C ASP A 243 3.22 -8.93 40.50
N ASP A 244 4.49 -9.22 40.74
CA ASP A 244 5.23 -9.00 41.99
C ASP A 244 6.06 -7.71 41.98
N TYR A 245 5.83 -6.81 41.03
CA TYR A 245 6.55 -5.54 40.96
C TYR A 245 6.15 -4.59 42.11
N GLU A 246 7.09 -4.33 43.01
CA GLU A 246 7.03 -3.20 43.92
C GLU A 246 7.85 -2.02 43.36
N PRO A 247 7.24 -0.85 43.10
CA PRO A 247 7.99 0.32 42.67
C PRO A 247 8.98 0.72 43.77
N PRO A 248 10.23 1.07 43.41
CA PRO A 248 11.21 1.49 44.40
C PRO A 248 10.66 2.67 45.20
N LYS A 249 10.60 2.51 46.52
CA LYS A 249 10.19 3.59 47.44
C LYS A 249 11.16 4.75 47.23
N GLN A 250 10.66 5.86 46.71
CA GLN A 250 11.43 7.09 46.62
C GLN A 250 11.88 7.45 48.05
N VAL A 251 13.16 7.26 48.35
CA VAL A 251 13.78 7.90 49.50
C VAL A 251 13.88 9.36 49.10
N ILE A 252 12.83 10.12 49.40
CA ILE A 252 12.94 11.56 49.46
C ILE A 252 13.87 11.78 50.66
N GLU A 253 15.18 11.90 50.42
CA GLU A 253 16.04 12.59 51.37
C GLU A 253 15.41 13.98 51.52
N ARG A 254 14.70 14.18 52.63
CA ARG A 254 14.33 15.51 53.06
C ARG A 254 15.64 16.20 53.35
N THR A 255 16.20 16.88 52.36
CA THR A 255 17.06 18.03 52.64
C THR A 255 16.24 18.89 53.58
N SER A 256 16.74 19.09 54.80
CA SER A 256 16.04 19.92 55.77
C SER A 256 15.76 21.27 55.13
N ASP A 257 14.56 21.81 55.29
CA ASP A 257 14.11 23.06 54.66
C ASP A 257 15.10 24.25 54.86
N GLU A 258 15.99 24.17 55.86
CA GLU A 258 17.10 25.10 56.09
C GLU A 258 18.16 25.12 54.98
N GLU A 259 18.47 23.99 54.33
CA GLU A 259 19.53 23.91 53.31
C GLU A 259 19.04 24.49 51.97
N PHE A 260 17.77 24.25 51.64
CA PHE A 260 17.10 24.81 50.47
C PHE A 260 16.89 26.33 50.57
N LEU A 261 16.59 26.85 51.78
CA LEU A 261 16.48 28.29 52.01
C LEU A 261 17.83 29.01 52.00
N LYS A 262 18.92 28.33 52.38
CA LYS A 262 20.27 28.91 52.37
C LYS A 262 20.79 29.07 50.94
N GLU A 263 20.55 28.09 50.08
CA GLU A 263 20.92 28.12 48.66
C GLU A 263 20.14 29.20 47.88
N MET A 264 18.89 29.48 48.26
CA MET A 264 18.12 30.61 47.69
C MET A 264 18.55 32.00 48.16
N SER A 265 19.32 32.11 49.26
CA SER A 265 19.75 33.40 49.82
C SER A 265 21.16 33.84 49.39
N GLU A 266 21.92 32.95 48.76
CA GLU A 266 23.29 33.25 48.28
C GLU A 266 23.32 33.75 46.82
N ASP A 267 22.16 33.78 46.13
CA ASP A 267 21.99 34.25 44.75
C ASP A 267 21.34 35.66 44.62
N GLU A 268 21.31 36.47 45.69
CA GLU A 268 21.01 37.92 45.66
C GLU A 268 22.26 38.78 45.92
#